data_AF-A0A7W1V047-F1
#
_entry.id   AF-A0A7W1V047-F1
#
_cell.length_a   1.000
_cell.length_b   1.000
_cell.length_c   1.000
_cell.angle_alpha   90.00
_cell.angle_beta   90.00
_cell.angle_gamma   90.00
#
_symmetry.space_group_name_H-M   'P 1'
#
loop_
_entity.id
_entity.type
_entity.pdbx_description
1 polymer ?
#
loop_
_entity_poly.entity_id
_entity_poly.type
_entity_poly.pdbx_seq_one_letter_code
_entity_poly.pdbx_strand_id
1 'polypeptide(L)'
;MNRPFIIKLLSGLINILTCLVAVVIVLYRQDWFGKDDTYAFVFWTVPLAVGLSVTGKTIVNLFRISSYLLRLLFIILTAGLFSFGWAYGVALVLGPWIGAFSIPILYLWIAGSTLQLLFLDWRFPKQTEKPKTSKIILGLLSFPLTLIVVVVGMYLFSFASSYLTRPEKETYLIPEVYKGTVLVIFNQPDGEKPEYEDGRRIYRIPQTGVLFTQLKDEQGIINQEYFYISPNGQRRKLGVLDTRDFNEEWTTEKNPHEPPRDSLAVFNPGTMGTMGGSDDKNNKVFLQLSVGTYNDMKNLHDFSNDYIDSLQNANRKKNGL
;
A
#
# COMPACT_ATOMS: atom_id res chain seq x y z
N MET A 1 7.26 -34.56 -22.89
CA MET A 1 6.26 -34.34 -21.82
C MET A 1 5.38 -33.13 -22.16
N ASN A 2 4.26 -33.32 -22.85
CA ASN A 2 3.28 -32.24 -23.09
C ASN A 2 2.31 -32.17 -21.90
N ARG A 3 2.74 -31.55 -20.80
CA ARG A 3 1.80 -31.20 -19.72
C ARG A 3 1.21 -29.82 -20.07
N PRO A 4 -0.05 -29.74 -20.55
CA PRO A 4 -0.64 -28.47 -21.01
C PRO A 4 -0.66 -27.41 -19.92
N PHE A 5 -0.78 -27.82 -18.66
CA PHE A 5 -0.67 -26.94 -17.50
C PHE A 5 0.69 -26.25 -17.40
N ILE A 6 1.80 -27.00 -17.56
CA ILE A 6 3.16 -26.44 -17.49
C ILE A 6 3.39 -25.43 -18.61
N ILE A 7 2.89 -25.71 -19.83
CA ILE A 7 3.00 -24.78 -20.96
C ILE A 7 2.28 -23.45 -20.65
N LYS A 8 1.07 -23.52 -20.07
CA LYS A 8 0.33 -22.32 -19.66
C LYS A 8 1.04 -21.55 -18.55
N LEU A 9 1.57 -22.25 -17.54
CA LEU A 9 2.33 -21.61 -16.46
C LEU A 9 3.56 -20.88 -17.01
N LEU A 10 4.34 -21.55 -17.86
CA LEU A 10 5.53 -20.96 -18.49
C LEU A 10 5.18 -19.78 -19.40
N SER A 11 4.05 -19.83 -20.11
CA SER A 11 3.64 -18.70 -20.96
C SER A 11 3.32 -17.45 -20.13
N GLY A 12 2.64 -17.60 -19.00
CA GLY A 12 2.39 -16.51 -18.05
C GLY A 12 3.69 -15.93 -17.49
N LEU A 13 4.64 -16.80 -17.10
CA LEU A 13 5.96 -16.37 -16.62
C LEU A 13 6.75 -15.62 -17.70
N ILE A 14 6.69 -16.05 -18.97
CA ILE A 14 7.33 -15.35 -20.09
C ILE A 14 6.77 -13.93 -20.23
N ASN A 15 5.45 -13.74 -20.12
CA ASN A 15 4.84 -12.41 -20.16
C ASN A 15 5.41 -11.52 -19.04
N ILE A 16 5.33 -12.00 -17.79
CA ILE A 16 5.77 -11.24 -16.61
C ILE A 16 7.26 -10.88 -16.71
N LEU A 17 8.12 -11.84 -17.07
CA LEU A 17 9.56 -11.60 -17.21
C LEU A 17 9.88 -10.62 -18.34
N THR A 18 9.18 -10.72 -19.48
CA THR A 18 9.33 -9.76 -20.59
C THR A 18 8.98 -8.35 -20.13
N CYS A 19 7.85 -8.20 -19.46
CA CYS A 19 7.39 -6.93 -18.91
C CYS A 19 8.39 -6.37 -17.89
N LEU A 20 8.91 -7.18 -16.97
CA LEU A 20 9.89 -6.77 -15.98
C LEU A 20 11.21 -6.31 -16.61
N VAL A 21 11.76 -7.08 -17.55
CA VAL A 21 12.99 -6.69 -18.28
C VAL A 21 12.78 -5.38 -19.03
N ALA A 22 11.64 -5.23 -19.72
CA ALA A 22 11.33 -4.01 -20.45
C ALA A 22 11.15 -2.80 -19.51
N VAL A 23 10.52 -2.96 -18.34
CA VAL A 23 10.43 -1.91 -17.32
C VAL A 23 11.80 -1.52 -16.80
N VAL A 24 12.68 -2.48 -16.48
CA VAL A 24 14.03 -2.18 -16.02
C VAL A 24 14.81 -1.37 -17.05
N ILE A 25 14.67 -1.69 -18.34
CA ILE A 25 15.29 -0.91 -19.42
C ILE A 25 14.72 0.52 -19.49
N VAL A 26 13.40 0.69 -19.33
CA VAL A 26 12.76 2.01 -19.30
C VAL A 26 13.24 2.82 -18.10
N LEU A 27 13.19 2.25 -16.90
CA LEU A 27 13.64 2.90 -15.66
C LEU A 27 15.11 3.30 -15.75
N TYR A 28 15.97 2.40 -16.25
CA TYR A 28 17.38 2.72 -16.45
C TYR A 28 17.60 3.92 -17.38
N ARG A 29 16.77 4.08 -18.42
CA ARG A 29 16.83 5.24 -19.32
C ARG A 29 16.23 6.52 -18.75
N GLN A 30 15.49 6.41 -17.66
CA GLN A 30 14.82 7.52 -16.97
C GLN A 30 15.46 7.81 -15.61
N ASP A 31 16.72 7.41 -15.38
CA ASP A 31 17.41 7.57 -14.09
C ASP A 31 16.60 7.05 -12.89
N TRP A 32 15.89 5.93 -13.10
CA TRP A 32 14.99 5.30 -12.14
C TRP A 32 13.76 6.13 -11.73
N PHE A 33 13.45 7.19 -12.46
CA PHE A 33 12.18 7.91 -12.32
C PHE A 33 11.01 6.95 -12.59
N GLY A 34 9.99 6.96 -11.71
CA GLY A 34 8.84 6.06 -11.82
C GLY A 34 9.03 4.67 -11.21
N LYS A 35 10.14 4.40 -10.49
CA LYS A 35 10.36 3.09 -9.84
C LYS A 35 9.21 2.65 -8.94
N ASP A 36 8.53 3.59 -8.30
CA ASP A 36 7.42 3.30 -7.37
C ASP A 36 6.15 2.83 -8.11
N ASP A 37 6.02 3.14 -9.40
CA ASP A 37 4.93 2.65 -10.26
C ASP A 37 5.09 1.16 -10.64
N THR A 38 6.29 0.60 -10.45
CA THR A 38 6.61 -0.79 -10.83
C THR A 38 5.73 -1.79 -10.10
N TYR A 39 5.43 -1.55 -8.83
CA TYR A 39 4.56 -2.45 -8.05
C TYR A 39 3.14 -2.49 -8.63
N ALA A 40 2.55 -1.32 -8.89
CA ALA A 40 1.23 -1.22 -9.48
C ALA A 40 1.21 -1.84 -10.90
N PHE A 41 2.25 -1.64 -11.69
CA PHE A 41 2.37 -2.26 -13.01
C PHE A 41 2.43 -3.79 -12.93
N VAL A 42 3.24 -4.36 -12.03
CA VAL A 42 3.30 -5.82 -11.84
C VAL A 42 1.97 -6.37 -11.37
N PHE A 43 1.31 -5.69 -10.43
CA PHE A 43 -0.03 -6.04 -9.94
C PHE A 43 -1.02 -6.21 -11.09
N TRP A 44 -1.06 -5.27 -12.05
CA TRP A 44 -1.96 -5.35 -13.22
C TRP A 44 -1.45 -6.27 -14.34
N THR A 45 -0.15 -6.59 -14.38
CA THR A 45 0.40 -7.51 -15.39
C THR A 45 0.05 -8.96 -15.08
N VAL A 46 -0.05 -9.34 -13.79
CA VAL A 46 -0.34 -10.72 -13.38
C VAL A 46 -1.71 -11.22 -13.89
N PRO A 47 -2.84 -10.50 -13.68
CA PRO A 47 -4.14 -10.92 -14.21
C PRO A 47 -4.16 -11.06 -15.73
N LEU A 48 -3.53 -10.12 -16.46
CA LEU A 48 -3.41 -10.18 -17.92
C LEU A 48 -2.65 -11.45 -18.36
N ALA A 49 -1.48 -11.70 -17.76
CA ALA A 49 -0.64 -12.85 -18.07
C ALA A 49 -1.35 -14.17 -17.77
N VAL A 50 -2.06 -14.27 -16.64
CA VAL A 50 -2.82 -15.47 -16.27
C VAL A 50 -4.01 -15.66 -17.21
N GLY A 51 -4.77 -14.61 -17.51
CA GLY A 51 -5.88 -14.64 -18.45
C GLY A 51 -5.46 -15.14 -19.84
N LEU A 52 -4.39 -14.58 -20.40
CA LEU A 52 -3.82 -15.03 -21.68
C LEU A 52 -3.24 -16.45 -21.62
N SER A 53 -2.75 -16.91 -20.47
CA SER A 53 -2.31 -18.31 -20.30
C SER A 53 -3.48 -19.28 -20.42
N VAL A 54 -4.66 -18.89 -19.91
CA VAL A 54 -5.87 -19.70 -19.99
C VAL A 54 -6.46 -19.70 -21.41
N THR A 55 -6.57 -18.52 -22.03
CA THR A 55 -7.32 -18.30 -23.28
C THR A 55 -6.48 -18.26 -24.54
N GLY A 56 -5.16 -18.04 -24.42
CA GLY A 56 -4.26 -17.78 -25.54
C GLY A 56 -4.21 -18.91 -26.56
N LYS A 57 -4.36 -20.18 -26.14
CA LYS A 57 -4.51 -21.30 -27.08
C LYS A 57 -5.74 -21.15 -27.98
N THR A 58 -6.88 -20.75 -27.41
CA THR A 58 -8.12 -20.52 -28.16
C THR A 58 -7.96 -19.35 -29.13
N ILE A 59 -7.32 -18.27 -28.67
CA ILE A 59 -7.05 -17.07 -29.45
C ILE A 59 -6.16 -17.41 -30.67
N VAL A 60 -5.03 -18.08 -30.44
CA VAL A 60 -4.08 -18.44 -31.49
C VAL A 60 -4.71 -19.42 -32.51
N ASN A 61 -5.55 -20.35 -32.04
CA ASN A 61 -6.24 -21.29 -32.91
C ASN A 61 -7.45 -20.71 -33.66
N LEU A 62 -7.86 -19.47 -33.35
CA LEU A 62 -8.90 -18.78 -34.11
C LEU A 62 -8.46 -18.55 -35.56
N PHE A 63 -7.16 -18.32 -35.76
CA PHE A 63 -6.56 -18.01 -37.05
C PHE A 63 -5.86 -19.25 -37.64
N ARG A 64 -6.49 -19.88 -38.64
CA ARG A 64 -5.97 -21.09 -39.34
C ARG A 64 -4.98 -20.75 -40.44
N ILE A 65 -3.98 -19.95 -40.09
CA ILE A 65 -3.09 -19.38 -41.09
C ILE A 65 -1.84 -20.26 -41.23
N SER A 66 -1.58 -20.68 -42.47
CA SER A 66 -0.41 -21.48 -42.84
C SER A 66 0.85 -20.62 -42.96
N SER A 67 0.72 -19.39 -43.50
CA SER A 67 1.84 -18.45 -43.66
C SER A 67 2.36 -17.97 -42.30
N TYR A 68 3.67 -18.14 -42.08
CA TYR A 68 4.34 -17.71 -40.86
C TYR A 68 4.23 -16.19 -40.64
N LEU A 69 4.50 -15.39 -41.68
CA LEU A 69 4.47 -13.93 -41.58
C LEU A 69 3.08 -13.40 -41.24
N LEU A 70 2.05 -13.95 -41.90
CA LEU A 70 0.68 -13.54 -41.64
C LEU A 70 0.26 -13.94 -40.22
N ARG A 71 0.63 -15.15 -39.77
CA ARG A 71 0.39 -15.61 -38.39
C ARG A 71 1.05 -14.73 -37.33
N LEU A 72 2.31 -14.34 -37.56
CA LEU A 72 3.04 -13.40 -36.70
C LEU A 72 2.31 -12.04 -36.63
N LEU A 73 1.90 -11.49 -37.77
CA LEU A 73 1.16 -10.24 -37.83
C LEU A 73 -0.15 -10.32 -37.02
N PHE A 74 -0.92 -11.41 -37.16
CA PHE A 74 -2.13 -11.62 -36.38
C PHE A 74 -1.87 -11.73 -34.88
N ILE A 75 -0.79 -12.38 -34.47
CA ILE A 75 -0.39 -12.46 -33.05
C ILE A 75 -0.10 -11.06 -32.50
N ILE A 76 0.67 -10.23 -33.23
CA ILE A 76 0.99 -8.86 -32.82
C ILE A 76 -0.27 -8.00 -32.72
N LEU A 77 -1.15 -8.05 -33.73
CA LEU A 77 -2.41 -7.30 -33.72
C LEU A 77 -3.32 -7.73 -32.57
N THR A 78 -3.39 -9.04 -32.30
CA THR A 78 -4.21 -9.57 -31.22
C THR A 78 -3.65 -9.18 -29.86
N ALA A 79 -2.32 -9.27 -29.67
CA ALA A 79 -1.65 -8.79 -28.47
C ALA A 79 -1.89 -7.29 -28.25
N GLY A 80 -1.82 -6.49 -29.32
CA GLY A 80 -2.19 -5.08 -29.34
C GLY A 80 -3.61 -4.82 -28.82
N LEU A 81 -4.59 -5.50 -29.41
CA LEU A 81 -6.01 -5.36 -29.05
C LEU A 81 -6.28 -5.77 -27.60
N PHE A 82 -5.75 -6.91 -27.16
CA PHE A 82 -5.92 -7.37 -25.78
C PHE A 82 -5.26 -6.45 -24.78
N SER A 83 -4.05 -5.96 -25.06
CA SER A 83 -3.33 -5.04 -24.18
C SER A 83 -4.02 -3.67 -24.11
N PHE A 84 -4.59 -3.20 -25.22
CA PHE A 84 -5.38 -1.97 -25.26
C PHE A 84 -6.69 -2.12 -24.48
N GLY A 85 -7.44 -3.20 -24.71
CA GLY A 85 -8.65 -3.50 -23.94
C GLY A 85 -8.37 -3.68 -22.45
N TRP A 86 -7.21 -4.27 -22.10
CA TRP A 86 -6.75 -4.38 -20.73
C TRP A 86 -6.43 -3.02 -20.12
N ALA A 87 -5.68 -2.17 -20.82
CA ALA A 87 -5.40 -0.81 -20.38
C ALA A 87 -6.68 -0.01 -20.13
N TYR A 88 -7.67 -0.14 -21.01
CA TYR A 88 -8.98 0.46 -20.80
C TYR A 88 -9.70 -0.11 -19.57
N GLY A 89 -9.65 -1.43 -19.37
CA GLY A 89 -10.21 -2.06 -18.17
C GLY A 89 -9.57 -1.55 -16.87
N VAL A 90 -8.25 -1.43 -16.85
CA VAL A 90 -7.51 -0.83 -15.72
C VAL A 90 -7.89 0.65 -15.56
N ALA A 91 -8.08 1.39 -16.65
CA ALA A 91 -8.51 2.79 -16.62
C ALA A 91 -9.89 2.95 -16.01
N LEU A 92 -10.82 2.02 -16.24
CA LEU A 92 -12.14 2.05 -15.60
C LEU A 92 -12.05 1.84 -14.09
N VAL A 93 -11.07 1.09 -13.60
CA VAL A 93 -10.87 0.84 -12.15
C VAL A 93 -10.12 2.00 -11.50
N LEU A 94 -9.04 2.48 -12.12
CA LEU A 94 -8.19 3.54 -11.57
C LEU A 94 -8.74 4.94 -11.88
N GLY A 95 -9.66 5.07 -12.83
CA GLY A 95 -10.12 6.37 -13.33
C GLY A 95 -8.96 7.19 -13.93
N PRO A 96 -8.90 8.51 -13.66
CA PRO A 96 -7.85 9.39 -14.18
C PRO A 96 -6.42 8.99 -13.78
N TRP A 97 -6.26 8.21 -12.71
CA TRP A 97 -4.96 7.82 -12.17
C TRP A 97 -4.15 6.91 -13.09
N ILE A 98 -4.76 6.29 -14.11
CA ILE A 98 -4.00 5.52 -15.10
C ILE A 98 -3.01 6.40 -15.89
N GLY A 99 -3.31 7.70 -16.05
CA GLY A 99 -2.40 8.65 -16.69
C GLY A 99 -1.20 9.04 -15.81
N ALA A 100 -1.21 8.67 -14.52
CA ALA A 100 -0.15 9.00 -13.58
C ALA A 100 1.04 8.03 -13.65
N PHE A 101 0.93 6.91 -14.39
CA PHE A 101 2.06 6.02 -14.59
C PHE A 101 3.18 6.71 -15.36
N SER A 102 4.36 6.72 -14.76
CA SER A 102 5.59 7.28 -15.33
C SER A 102 6.21 6.38 -16.41
N ILE A 103 5.75 5.12 -16.48
CA ILE A 103 6.20 4.10 -17.43
C ILE A 103 5.14 3.84 -18.52
N PRO A 104 5.55 3.50 -19.75
CA PRO A 104 4.64 3.31 -20.87
C PRO A 104 3.92 1.95 -20.83
N ILE A 105 3.00 1.78 -19.87
CA ILE A 105 2.35 0.50 -19.53
C ILE A 105 1.74 -0.25 -20.72
N LEU A 106 1.13 0.47 -21.68
CA LEU A 106 0.49 -0.15 -22.84
C LEU A 106 1.51 -0.89 -23.72
N TYR A 107 2.63 -0.25 -24.06
CA TYR A 107 3.65 -0.87 -24.92
C TYR A 107 4.33 -2.06 -24.23
N LEU A 108 4.51 -1.98 -22.91
CA LEU A 108 5.04 -3.07 -22.11
C LEU A 108 4.12 -4.30 -22.14
N TRP A 109 2.81 -4.10 -21.95
CA TRP A 109 1.83 -5.18 -22.06
C TRP A 109 1.73 -5.76 -23.48
N ILE A 110 1.86 -4.95 -24.53
CA ILE A 110 1.89 -5.43 -25.92
C ILE A 110 3.09 -6.35 -26.12
N ALA A 111 4.28 -5.97 -25.64
CA ALA A 111 5.49 -6.78 -25.75
C ALA A 111 5.35 -8.11 -25.01
N GLY A 112 4.92 -8.07 -23.74
CA GLY A 112 4.69 -9.27 -22.93
C GLY A 112 3.64 -10.21 -23.52
N SER A 113 2.50 -9.67 -23.96
CA SER A 113 1.42 -10.43 -24.58
C SER A 113 1.84 -11.05 -25.91
N THR A 114 2.63 -10.33 -26.71
CA THR A 114 3.16 -10.83 -27.99
C THR A 114 4.06 -12.04 -27.77
N LEU A 115 5.06 -11.94 -26.89
CA LEU A 115 5.97 -13.06 -26.61
C LEU A 115 5.24 -14.26 -25.97
N GLN A 116 4.26 -14.00 -25.11
CA GLN A 116 3.42 -15.05 -24.53
C GLN A 116 2.61 -15.79 -25.60
N LEU A 117 1.94 -15.08 -26.50
CA LEU A 117 1.14 -15.68 -27.57
C LEU A 117 2.03 -16.41 -28.58
N LEU A 118 3.22 -15.89 -28.91
CA LEU A 118 4.21 -16.59 -29.73
C LEU A 118 4.67 -17.90 -29.09
N PHE A 119 4.93 -17.89 -27.78
CA PHE A 119 5.28 -19.11 -27.06
C PHE A 119 4.15 -20.14 -27.08
N LEU A 120 2.91 -19.71 -26.85
CA LEU A 120 1.75 -20.59 -26.92
C LEU A 120 1.54 -21.15 -28.33
N ASP A 121 1.75 -20.32 -29.35
CA ASP A 121 1.68 -20.69 -30.76
C ASP A 121 2.70 -21.76 -31.13
N TRP A 122 3.93 -21.59 -30.63
CA TRP A 122 5.01 -22.54 -30.85
C TRP A 122 4.78 -23.88 -30.15
N ARG A 123 4.23 -23.86 -28.93
CA ARG A 123 4.13 -25.06 -28.08
C ARG A 123 2.86 -25.87 -28.25
N PHE A 124 1.75 -25.26 -28.65
CA PHE A 124 0.52 -26.00 -28.89
C PHE A 124 0.42 -26.51 -30.34
N PRO A 125 -0.07 -27.75 -30.55
CA PRO A 125 -0.26 -28.26 -31.89
C PRO A 125 -1.31 -27.44 -32.62
N LYS A 126 -1.01 -27.12 -33.89
CA LYS A 126 -1.92 -26.40 -34.78
C LYS A 126 -3.16 -27.26 -35.03
N GLN A 127 -4.33 -26.71 -34.73
CA GLN A 127 -5.59 -27.44 -34.89
C GLN A 127 -6.01 -27.46 -36.37
N THR A 128 -6.18 -28.65 -36.93
CA THR A 128 -6.61 -28.85 -38.33
C THR A 128 -8.14 -28.81 -38.46
N GLU A 129 -8.86 -29.38 -37.50
CA GLU A 129 -10.33 -29.47 -37.52
C GLU A 129 -11.04 -28.23 -36.96
N LYS A 130 -12.21 -27.87 -37.52
CA LYS A 130 -13.06 -26.76 -37.05
C LYS A 130 -13.57 -27.04 -35.62
N PRO A 131 -13.16 -26.26 -34.60
CA PRO A 131 -13.73 -26.42 -33.27
C PRO A 131 -15.21 -26.01 -33.30
N LYS A 132 -16.03 -26.70 -32.50
CA LYS A 132 -17.43 -26.32 -32.28
C LYS A 132 -17.51 -24.89 -31.75
N THR A 133 -18.43 -24.08 -32.26
CA THR A 133 -18.60 -22.66 -31.90
C THR A 133 -18.75 -22.47 -30.38
N SER A 134 -19.44 -23.38 -29.70
CA SER A 134 -19.59 -23.37 -28.25
C SER A 134 -18.25 -23.46 -27.50
N LYS A 135 -17.28 -24.21 -28.01
CA LYS A 135 -15.94 -24.31 -27.41
C LYS A 135 -15.14 -23.03 -27.59
N ILE A 136 -15.34 -22.32 -28.71
CA ILE A 136 -14.69 -21.02 -28.95
C ILE A 136 -15.26 -19.98 -27.98
N ILE A 137 -16.60 -19.88 -27.90
CA ILE A 137 -17.28 -18.94 -27.01
C ILE A 137 -16.87 -19.17 -25.56
N LEU A 138 -16.92 -20.43 -25.09
CA LEU A 138 -16.50 -20.78 -23.73
C LEU A 138 -15.02 -20.44 -23.49
N GLY A 139 -14.16 -20.69 -24.48
CA GLY A 139 -12.74 -20.34 -24.41
C GLY A 139 -12.49 -18.84 -24.33
N LEU A 140 -13.27 -18.01 -25.03
CA LEU A 140 -13.15 -16.56 -24.96
C LEU A 140 -13.73 -16.00 -23.65
N LEU A 141 -14.88 -16.50 -23.19
CA LEU A 141 -15.49 -16.13 -21.91
C LEU A 141 -14.65 -16.54 -20.70
N SER A 142 -13.74 -17.50 -20.86
CA SER A 142 -12.82 -17.87 -19.77
C SER A 142 -11.84 -16.74 -19.41
N PHE A 143 -11.59 -15.76 -20.28
CA PHE A 143 -10.74 -14.61 -19.98
C PHE A 143 -11.35 -13.71 -18.87
N PRO A 144 -12.55 -13.11 -19.04
CA PRO A 144 -13.15 -12.28 -17.99
C PRO A 144 -13.45 -13.07 -16.72
N LEU A 145 -13.80 -14.35 -16.82
CA LEU A 145 -13.99 -15.18 -15.62
C LEU A 145 -12.69 -15.38 -14.84
N THR A 146 -11.60 -15.72 -15.54
CA THR A 146 -10.27 -15.85 -14.91
C THR A 146 -9.85 -14.53 -14.27
N LEU A 147 -10.15 -13.41 -14.92
CA LEU A 147 -9.87 -12.08 -14.40
C LEU A 147 -10.55 -11.83 -13.06
N ILE A 148 -11.87 -12.06 -12.98
CA ILE A 148 -12.64 -11.88 -11.75
C ILE A 148 -12.05 -12.74 -10.63
N VAL A 149 -11.75 -14.01 -10.92
CA VAL A 149 -11.18 -14.93 -9.93
C VAL A 149 -9.81 -14.46 -9.44
N VAL A 150 -8.92 -14.02 -10.33
CA VAL A 150 -7.58 -13.54 -9.94
C VAL A 150 -7.69 -12.27 -9.11
N VAL A 151 -8.50 -11.30 -9.54
CA VAL A 151 -8.67 -10.03 -8.80
C VAL A 151 -9.26 -10.29 -7.41
N VAL A 152 -10.33 -11.07 -7.32
CA VAL A 152 -10.92 -11.46 -6.02
C VAL A 152 -9.90 -12.20 -5.15
N GLY A 153 -9.13 -13.13 -5.74
CA GLY A 153 -8.07 -13.84 -5.03
C GLY A 153 -6.98 -12.91 -4.48
N MET A 154 -6.58 -11.89 -5.24
CA MET A 154 -5.62 -10.88 -4.80
C MET A 154 -6.18 -10.03 -3.66
N TYR A 155 -7.45 -9.63 -3.71
CA TYR A 155 -8.10 -8.91 -2.61
C TYR A 155 -8.21 -9.77 -1.35
N LEU A 156 -8.61 -11.03 -1.48
CA LEU A 156 -8.68 -11.97 -0.35
C LEU A 156 -7.30 -12.21 0.26
N PHE A 157 -6.26 -12.36 -0.56
CA PHE A 157 -4.89 -12.50 -0.09
C PHE A 157 -4.40 -11.24 0.63
N SER A 158 -4.67 -10.06 0.07
CA SER A 158 -4.34 -8.77 0.70
C SER A 158 -5.05 -8.62 2.06
N PHE A 159 -6.34 -8.96 2.12
CA PHE A 159 -7.10 -8.94 3.37
C PHE A 159 -6.57 -9.93 4.40
N ALA A 160 -6.27 -11.17 3.98
CA ALA A 160 -5.69 -12.19 4.84
C ALA A 160 -4.30 -11.77 5.36
N SER A 161 -3.46 -11.21 4.48
CA SER A 161 -2.15 -10.66 4.87
C SER A 161 -2.30 -9.55 5.90
N SER A 162 -3.19 -8.58 5.65
CA SER A 162 -3.49 -7.49 6.59
C SER A 162 -3.98 -8.00 7.95
N TYR A 163 -4.74 -9.09 7.97
CA TYR A 163 -5.16 -9.72 9.22
C TYR A 163 -4.01 -10.38 9.98
N LEU A 164 -3.05 -10.98 9.27
CA LEU A 164 -1.90 -11.66 9.84
C LEU A 164 -0.76 -10.70 10.25
N THR A 165 -0.67 -9.52 9.65
CA THR A 165 0.39 -8.53 9.90
C THR A 165 -0.12 -7.30 10.64
N ARG A 166 -1.06 -7.48 11.58
CA ARG A 166 -1.59 -6.36 12.37
C ARG A 166 -0.52 -5.78 13.29
N PRO A 167 -0.44 -4.44 13.41
CA PRO A 167 0.41 -3.80 14.40
C PRO A 167 0.14 -4.31 15.82
N GLU A 168 1.18 -4.31 16.64
CA GLU A 168 1.06 -4.56 18.07
C GLU A 168 0.15 -3.50 18.71
N LYS A 169 -0.56 -3.89 19.76
CA LYS A 169 -1.44 -2.98 20.49
C LYS A 169 -0.60 -1.98 21.26
N GLU A 170 -1.10 -0.76 21.43
CA GLU A 170 -0.35 0.34 22.04
C GLU A 170 -1.10 0.94 23.23
N THR A 171 -0.36 1.31 24.27
CA THR A 171 -0.87 2.02 25.44
C THR A 171 0.01 3.22 25.74
N TYR A 172 -0.59 4.40 25.76
CA TYR A 172 0.08 5.67 26.05
C TYR A 172 -0.27 6.10 27.47
N LEU A 173 0.76 6.25 28.30
CA LEU A 173 0.66 6.69 29.68
C LEU A 173 1.16 8.13 29.77
N ILE A 174 0.23 9.07 29.86
CA ILE A 174 0.50 10.50 29.88
C ILE A 174 0.42 11.02 31.33
N PRO A 175 1.34 11.87 31.80
CA PRO A 175 1.26 12.41 33.15
C PRO A 175 -0.04 13.22 33.35
N GLU A 176 -0.75 13.03 34.46
CA GLU A 176 -2.06 13.67 34.70
C GLU A 176 -2.03 15.21 34.65
N VAL A 177 -0.88 15.81 34.95
CA VAL A 177 -0.66 17.27 34.90
C VAL A 177 -0.33 17.79 33.49
N TYR A 178 -0.13 16.90 32.52
CA TYR A 178 0.33 17.26 31.19
C TYR A 178 -0.84 17.57 30.25
N LYS A 179 -0.84 18.78 29.69
CA LYS A 179 -1.72 19.20 28.59
C LYS A 179 -0.86 19.83 27.52
N GLY A 180 -1.05 19.43 26.27
CA GLY A 180 -0.18 19.85 25.19
C GLY A 180 -0.05 18.82 24.08
N THR A 181 0.86 19.12 23.15
CA THR A 181 1.28 18.23 22.07
C THR A 181 2.19 17.14 22.62
N VAL A 182 1.86 15.89 22.38
CA VAL A 182 2.74 14.75 22.66
C VAL A 182 3.39 14.30 21.37
N LEU A 183 4.69 14.03 21.45
CA LEU A 183 5.50 13.53 20.35
C LEU A 183 6.21 12.25 20.77
N VAL A 184 6.00 11.16 20.03
CA VAL A 184 6.75 9.91 20.20
C VAL A 184 7.64 9.74 18.99
N ILE A 185 8.96 9.75 19.20
CA ILE A 185 9.97 9.64 18.15
C ILE A 185 10.53 8.21 18.18
N PHE A 186 10.32 7.48 17.08
CA PHE A 186 10.67 6.07 16.94
C PHE A 186 12.09 5.86 16.44
N ASN A 187 12.55 4.61 16.50
CA ASN A 187 13.82 4.16 15.94
C ASN A 187 15.04 4.91 16.51
N GLN A 188 14.98 5.36 17.77
CA GLN A 188 16.06 6.11 18.41
C GLN A 188 16.94 5.15 19.23
N PRO A 189 18.18 4.84 18.79
CA PRO A 189 19.05 3.88 19.49
C PRO A 189 19.37 4.29 20.94
N ASP A 190 19.39 5.59 21.19
CA ASP A 190 19.61 6.25 22.49
C ASP A 190 18.31 6.57 23.25
N GLY A 191 17.16 6.14 22.73
CA GLY A 191 15.85 6.30 23.35
C GLY A 191 15.55 5.29 24.47
N GLU A 192 14.35 5.38 25.02
CA GLU A 192 13.84 4.43 26.00
C GLU A 192 13.72 3.03 25.40
N LYS A 193 14.09 2.02 26.21
CA LYS A 193 14.00 0.61 25.82
C LYS A 193 12.54 0.19 25.65
N PRO A 194 12.23 -0.78 24.76
CA PRO A 194 10.88 -1.30 24.61
C PRO A 194 10.30 -1.82 25.93
N GLU A 195 9.12 -1.35 26.29
CA GLU A 195 8.35 -1.82 27.44
C GLU A 195 7.04 -2.45 26.97
N TYR A 196 6.66 -3.56 27.59
CA TYR A 196 5.47 -4.33 27.24
C TYR A 196 4.68 -4.71 28.49
N GLU A 197 3.36 -4.57 28.42
CA GLU A 197 2.42 -5.00 29.46
C GLU A 197 1.19 -5.63 28.78
N ASP A 198 0.81 -6.84 29.18
CA ASP A 198 -0.32 -7.61 28.63
C ASP A 198 -0.34 -7.71 27.09
N GLY A 199 0.85 -7.84 26.49
CA GLY A 199 1.03 -7.92 25.03
C GLY A 199 0.79 -6.59 24.31
N ARG A 200 0.86 -5.46 25.01
CA ARG A 200 0.79 -4.11 24.45
C ARG A 200 2.12 -3.39 24.63
N ARG A 201 2.52 -2.59 23.64
CA ARG A 201 3.61 -1.62 23.73
C ARG A 201 3.23 -0.49 24.67
N ILE A 202 4.10 -0.18 25.61
CA ILE A 202 3.87 0.87 26.60
C ILE A 202 4.73 2.08 26.26
N TYR A 203 4.07 3.23 26.10
CA TYR A 203 4.70 4.52 25.86
C TYR A 203 4.48 5.41 27.08
N ARG A 204 5.52 5.58 27.90
CA ARG A 204 5.49 6.48 29.06
C ARG A 204 5.90 7.88 28.63
N ILE A 205 4.92 8.76 28.47
CA ILE A 205 5.18 10.12 28.00
C ILE A 205 5.85 10.92 29.12
N PRO A 206 7.03 11.52 28.88
CA PRO A 206 7.66 12.38 29.87
C PRO A 206 6.87 13.68 30.10
N GLN A 207 7.15 14.41 31.19
CA GLN A 207 6.53 15.72 31.44
C GLN A 207 6.86 16.77 30.37
N THR A 208 7.89 16.55 29.56
CA THR A 208 8.23 17.39 28.39
C THR A 208 7.25 17.20 27.23
N GLY A 209 6.48 16.11 27.21
CA GLY A 209 5.63 15.72 26.09
C GLY A 209 6.36 15.00 24.96
N VAL A 210 7.70 14.89 25.00
CA VAL A 210 8.50 14.26 23.94
C VAL A 210 9.14 12.98 24.47
N LEU A 211 8.77 11.84 23.89
CA LEU A 211 9.33 10.52 24.14
C LEU A 211 10.23 10.10 22.98
N PHE A 212 11.47 9.72 23.26
CA PHE A 212 12.35 9.05 22.31
C PHE A 212 12.35 7.56 22.64
N THR A 213 12.08 6.68 21.68
CA THR A 213 12.01 5.23 21.92
C THR A 213 12.81 4.43 20.89
N GLN A 214 13.33 3.30 21.34
CA GLN A 214 13.96 2.28 20.48
C GLN A 214 12.93 1.44 19.72
N LEU A 215 11.64 1.51 20.08
CA LEU A 215 10.56 0.85 19.34
C LEU A 215 10.53 1.35 17.89
N LYS A 216 10.19 0.44 16.97
CA LYS A 216 9.93 0.76 15.58
C LYS A 216 8.52 1.28 15.42
N ASP A 217 8.34 2.24 14.51
CA ASP A 217 7.01 2.61 14.07
C ASP A 217 6.33 1.43 13.38
N GLU A 218 5.04 1.25 13.64
CA GLU A 218 4.20 0.28 12.94
C GLU A 218 3.01 0.98 12.31
N GLN A 219 2.71 0.61 11.07
CA GLN A 219 1.61 1.16 10.29
C GLN A 219 0.54 0.10 10.08
N GLY A 220 -0.72 0.50 10.16
CA GLY A 220 -1.86 -0.39 9.91
C GLY A 220 -3.08 -0.01 10.73
N ILE A 221 -3.93 -0.99 11.00
CA ILE A 221 -5.09 -0.79 11.89
C ILE A 221 -4.59 -0.80 13.33
N ILE A 222 -4.31 0.39 13.86
CA ILE A 222 -3.71 0.56 15.18
C ILE A 222 -4.78 0.42 16.27
N ASN A 223 -4.44 -0.28 17.36
CA ASN A 223 -5.25 -0.36 18.57
C ASN A 223 -4.55 0.42 19.68
N GLN A 224 -4.96 1.67 19.86
CA GLN A 224 -4.33 2.59 20.81
C GLN A 224 -5.26 2.84 21.99
N GLU A 225 -4.68 2.82 23.19
CA GLU A 225 -5.37 3.24 24.41
C GLU A 225 -4.58 4.33 25.10
N TYR A 226 -5.29 5.31 25.65
CA TYR A 226 -4.70 6.47 26.27
C TYR A 226 -5.13 6.55 27.72
N PHE A 227 -4.17 6.78 28.61
CA PHE A 227 -4.42 6.93 30.03
C PHE A 227 -3.64 8.12 30.57
N TYR A 228 -4.26 8.85 31.48
CA TYR A 228 -3.50 9.60 32.46
C TYR A 228 -2.98 8.69 33.55
N ILE A 229 -1.73 8.93 33.94
CA ILE A 229 -1.10 8.29 35.08
C ILE A 229 -0.82 9.35 36.15
N SER A 230 -1.34 9.10 37.35
CA SER A 230 -1.08 9.93 38.53
C SER A 230 0.29 9.61 39.12
N PRO A 231 0.84 10.47 40.01
CA PRO A 231 2.13 10.22 40.66
C PRO A 231 2.18 8.94 41.49
N ASN A 232 1.04 8.43 41.96
CA ASN A 232 0.92 7.17 42.69
C ASN A 232 0.68 5.94 41.76
N GLY A 233 0.71 6.13 40.43
CA GLY A 233 0.61 5.07 39.44
C GLY A 233 -0.81 4.65 39.04
N GLN A 234 -1.85 5.33 39.54
CA GLN A 234 -3.23 5.05 39.13
C GLN A 234 -3.49 5.54 37.70
N ARG A 235 -4.23 4.74 36.93
CA ARG A 235 -4.54 5.03 35.53
C ARG A 235 -5.97 5.51 35.38
N ARG A 236 -6.16 6.67 34.72
CA ARG A 236 -7.46 7.18 34.29
C ARG A 236 -7.54 7.12 32.77
N LYS A 237 -8.44 6.30 32.22
CA LYS A 237 -8.63 6.18 30.78
C LYS A 237 -9.11 7.51 30.19
N LEU A 238 -8.51 7.92 29.08
CA LEU A 238 -8.92 9.09 28.31
C LEU A 238 -9.76 8.65 27.11
N GLY A 239 -10.77 9.46 26.78
CA GLY A 239 -11.48 9.35 25.52
C GLY A 239 -10.64 9.87 24.36
N VAL A 240 -11.07 9.56 23.15
CA VAL A 240 -10.56 10.13 21.90
C VAL A 240 -11.66 11.00 21.31
N LEU A 241 -11.32 12.25 20.99
CA LEU A 241 -12.23 13.21 20.36
C LEU A 241 -11.58 13.80 19.11
N ASP A 242 -12.39 14.17 18.13
CA ASP A 242 -11.96 14.97 16.98
C ASP A 242 -12.41 16.42 17.17
N THR A 243 -11.58 17.38 16.75
CA THR A 243 -11.99 18.80 16.74
C THR A 243 -13.23 19.05 15.89
N ARG A 244 -13.50 18.19 14.90
CA ARG A 244 -14.69 18.20 14.03
C ARG A 244 -15.96 17.71 14.74
N ASP A 245 -15.85 17.10 15.92
CA ASP A 245 -17.02 16.69 16.72
C ASP A 245 -17.73 17.89 17.36
N PHE A 246 -17.08 19.07 17.34
CA PHE A 246 -17.57 20.30 17.93
C PHE A 246 -18.18 21.23 16.89
N ASN A 247 -19.30 21.87 17.26
CA ASN A 247 -20.05 22.71 16.35
C ASN A 247 -19.49 24.12 16.30
N GLU A 248 -18.60 24.38 15.36
CA GLU A 248 -18.13 25.74 15.08
C GLU A 248 -19.16 26.54 14.27
N GLU A 249 -19.06 27.88 14.29
CA GLU A 249 -20.00 28.78 13.62
C GLU A 249 -20.19 28.43 12.14
N TRP A 250 -19.10 28.07 11.45
CA TRP A 250 -19.06 27.67 10.04
C TRP A 250 -19.46 26.21 9.76
N THR A 251 -19.81 25.42 10.78
CA THR A 251 -20.21 24.02 10.60
C THR A 251 -21.59 23.95 9.94
N THR A 252 -21.66 23.41 8.71
CA THR A 252 -22.89 23.34 7.91
C THR A 252 -23.90 22.34 8.48
N GLU A 253 -23.46 21.14 8.84
CA GLU A 253 -24.29 20.10 9.47
C GLU A 253 -23.88 19.96 10.93
N LYS A 254 -24.74 20.42 11.85
CA LYS A 254 -24.44 20.42 13.28
C LYS A 254 -24.52 19.02 13.86
N ASN A 255 -23.51 18.63 14.64
CA ASN A 255 -23.51 17.41 15.44
C ASN A 255 -24.53 17.53 16.59
N PRO A 256 -25.61 16.73 16.64
CA PRO A 256 -26.59 16.78 17.72
C PRO A 256 -26.06 16.20 19.04
N HIS A 257 -24.93 15.50 19.02
CA HIS A 257 -24.28 14.88 20.19
C HIS A 257 -22.88 15.48 20.42
N GLU A 258 -22.75 16.81 20.30
CA GLU A 258 -21.51 17.52 20.58
C GLU A 258 -21.00 17.21 22.00
N PRO A 259 -19.74 16.75 22.15
CA PRO A 259 -19.14 16.53 23.47
C PRO A 259 -19.01 17.83 24.27
N PRO A 260 -18.99 17.77 25.61
CA PRO A 260 -18.66 18.94 26.43
C PRO A 260 -17.27 19.51 26.07
N ARG A 261 -17.15 20.83 25.88
CA ARG A 261 -15.89 21.48 25.47
C ARG A 261 -14.78 21.41 26.53
N ASP A 262 -15.15 21.20 27.77
CA ASP A 262 -14.26 20.91 28.90
C ASP A 262 -13.92 19.42 29.04
N SER A 263 -14.43 18.56 28.16
CA SER A 263 -14.06 17.15 28.12
C SER A 263 -12.58 17.01 27.84
N LEU A 264 -11.89 16.41 28.80
CA LEU A 264 -10.49 16.04 28.67
C LEU A 264 -10.38 14.77 27.82
N ALA A 265 -9.67 14.88 26.70
CA ALA A 265 -9.49 13.79 25.75
C ALA A 265 -8.13 13.87 25.04
N VAL A 266 -7.87 12.84 24.24
CA VAL A 266 -6.82 12.83 23.23
C VAL A 266 -7.43 13.28 21.90
N PHE A 267 -6.79 14.25 21.26
CA PHE A 267 -7.12 14.79 19.95
C PHE A 267 -6.05 14.41 18.92
N ASN A 268 -6.47 14.28 17.67
CA ASN A 268 -5.60 13.93 16.53
C ASN A 268 -4.70 12.71 16.79
N PRO A 269 -5.22 11.59 17.35
CA PRO A 269 -4.41 10.42 17.62
C PRO A 269 -3.82 9.84 16.33
N GLY A 270 -2.55 9.43 16.38
CA GLY A 270 -1.93 8.69 15.28
C GLY A 270 -1.48 9.54 14.10
N THR A 271 -1.24 10.85 14.29
CA THR A 271 -0.65 11.68 13.24
C THR A 271 0.81 11.32 13.07
N MET A 272 1.14 10.56 12.03
CA MET A 272 2.51 10.15 11.72
C MET A 272 3.20 11.18 10.82
N GLY A 273 4.48 11.40 11.06
CA GLY A 273 5.30 12.29 10.23
C GLY A 273 6.77 11.90 10.22
N THR A 274 7.54 12.59 9.39
CA THR A 274 8.99 12.47 9.36
C THR A 274 9.59 13.87 9.40
N MET A 275 10.45 14.14 10.38
CA MET A 275 11.24 15.38 10.43
C MET A 275 12.55 15.15 9.69
N GLY A 276 12.95 16.12 8.85
CA GLY A 276 14.10 16.00 7.95
C GLY A 276 13.70 15.62 6.53
N GLY A 277 14.61 15.81 5.58
CA GLY A 277 14.38 15.42 4.18
C GLY A 277 14.41 13.90 3.99
N SER A 278 13.85 13.41 2.87
CA SER A 278 13.90 11.97 2.53
C SER A 278 15.32 11.41 2.41
N ASP A 279 16.28 12.28 2.11
CA ASP A 279 17.70 11.94 1.94
C ASP A 279 18.52 12.12 3.23
N ASP A 280 17.89 12.64 4.30
CA ASP A 280 18.55 12.84 5.59
C ASP A 280 18.64 11.51 6.35
N LYS A 281 19.87 11.06 6.60
CA LYS A 281 20.14 9.85 7.39
C LYS A 281 19.71 9.99 8.86
N ASN A 282 19.47 11.21 9.33
CA ASN A 282 19.03 11.50 10.69
C ASN A 282 17.53 11.85 10.75
N ASN A 283 16.76 11.46 9.73
CA ASN A 283 15.33 11.70 9.75
C ASN A 283 14.68 11.07 11.00
N LYS A 284 13.69 11.76 11.55
CA LYS A 284 12.98 11.32 12.76
C LYS A 284 11.55 10.99 12.40
N VAL A 285 11.22 9.71 12.38
CA VAL A 285 9.84 9.26 12.27
C VAL A 285 9.16 9.45 13.61
N PHE A 286 8.01 10.12 13.61
CA PHE A 286 7.28 10.45 14.82
C PHE A 286 5.79 10.17 14.71
N LEU A 287 5.16 9.94 15.87
CA LEU A 287 3.72 10.02 16.08
C LEU A 287 3.44 11.25 16.94
N GLN A 288 2.47 12.05 16.50
CA GLN A 288 1.97 13.21 17.21
C GLN A 288 0.51 12.98 17.62
N LEU A 289 0.18 13.44 18.81
CA LEU A 289 -1.17 13.56 19.33
C LEU A 289 -1.26 14.77 20.25
N SER A 290 -2.46 15.19 20.59
CA SER A 290 -2.69 16.30 21.51
C SER A 290 -3.55 15.88 22.69
N VAL A 291 -3.25 16.38 23.89
CA VAL A 291 -3.99 16.03 25.10
C VAL A 291 -4.47 17.30 25.78
N GLY A 292 -5.76 17.37 26.09
CA GLY A 292 -6.34 18.52 26.75
C GLY A 292 -7.85 18.59 26.57
N THR A 293 -8.41 19.78 26.77
CA THR A 293 -9.79 20.13 26.46
C THR A 293 -9.87 20.79 25.09
N TYR A 294 -11.08 20.99 24.56
CA TYR A 294 -11.26 21.67 23.28
C TYR A 294 -10.64 23.08 23.27
N ASN A 295 -10.74 23.82 24.38
CA ASN A 295 -10.15 25.15 24.49
C ASN A 295 -8.62 25.13 24.54
N ASP A 296 -8.03 24.08 25.11
CA ASP A 296 -6.57 23.89 25.11
C ASP A 296 -6.05 23.73 23.68
N MET A 297 -6.84 23.12 22.77
CA MET A 297 -6.44 22.87 21.38
C MET A 297 -6.22 24.17 20.57
N LYS A 298 -6.90 25.27 20.92
CA LYS A 298 -6.77 26.56 20.21
C LYS A 298 -5.40 27.22 20.42
N ASN A 299 -4.71 26.85 21.49
CA ASN A 299 -3.44 27.45 21.91
C ASN A 299 -2.29 26.44 21.85
N LEU A 300 -2.46 25.32 21.14
CA LEU A 300 -1.38 24.35 20.98
C LEU A 300 -0.30 24.91 20.06
N HIS A 301 0.94 24.70 20.48
CA HIS A 301 2.12 24.98 19.68
C HIS A 301 2.82 23.66 19.39
N ASP A 302 3.21 23.47 18.14
CA ASP A 302 4.09 22.38 17.77
C ASP A 302 5.49 22.62 18.35
N PHE A 303 6.20 21.53 18.64
CA PHE A 303 7.58 21.62 19.09
C PHE A 303 8.47 22.10 17.95
N SER A 304 9.37 23.05 18.24
CA SER A 304 10.43 23.41 17.30
C SER A 304 11.47 22.29 17.22
N ASN A 305 12.11 22.15 16.06
CA ASN A 305 13.20 21.18 15.87
C ASN A 305 14.34 21.42 16.90
N ASP A 306 14.68 22.69 17.16
CA ASP A 306 15.70 23.06 18.15
C ASP A 306 15.36 22.57 19.56
N TYR A 307 14.08 22.64 19.96
CA TYR A 307 13.64 22.13 21.25
C TYR A 307 13.78 20.62 21.33
N ILE A 308 13.36 19.89 20.29
CA ILE A 308 13.48 18.43 20.21
C ILE A 308 14.95 18.02 20.28
N ASP A 309 15.82 18.68 19.52
CA ASP A 309 17.26 18.40 19.51
C ASP A 309 17.90 18.69 20.87
N SER A 310 17.46 19.74 21.57
CA SER A 310 17.92 20.04 22.92
C SER A 310 17.57 18.92 23.91
N LEU A 311 16.35 18.36 23.81
CA LEU A 311 15.90 17.26 24.65
C LEU A 311 16.67 15.97 24.35
N GLN A 312 16.90 15.67 23.06
CA GLN A 312 17.66 14.49 22.67
C GLN A 312 19.10 14.56 23.19
N ASN A 313 19.75 15.71 23.04
CA ASN A 313 21.11 15.92 23.55
C ASN A 313 21.19 15.82 25.08
N ALA A 314 20.17 16.33 25.79
CA ALA A 314 20.07 16.15 27.24
C ALA A 314 19.94 14.67 27.62
N ASN A 315 19.16 13.89 26.87
CA ASN A 315 18.99 12.46 27.10
C ASN A 315 20.29 11.67 26.85
N ARG A 316 21.02 11.99 25.78
CA ARG A 316 22.35 11.42 25.48
C ARG A 316 23.34 11.66 26.61
N LYS A 317 23.44 12.90 27.08
CA LYS A 317 24.30 13.27 28.21
C LYS A 317 23.96 12.49 29.47
N LYS A 318 22.66 12.33 29.78
CA LYS A 318 22.18 11.54 30.92
C LYS A 318 22.59 10.06 30.80
N ASN A 319 22.62 9.53 29.58
CA ASN A 319 22.98 8.15 29.29
C ASN A 319 24.49 7.93 29.07
N GLY A 320 25.32 8.98 29.21
CA GLY A 320 26.78 8.89 29.07
C GLY A 320 27.27 8.74 27.62
N LEU A 321 26.49 9.22 26.65
CA LEU A 321 26.76 9.17 25.21
C LEU A 321 27.21 10.54 24.65
#